data_AF-A0A7X5IQ13-F1
#
_entry.id   AF-A0A7X5IQ13-F1
#
_cell.length_a   1.000
_cell.length_b   1.000
_cell.length_c   1.000
_cell.angle_alpha   90.00
_cell.angle_beta   90.00
_cell.angle_gamma   90.00
#
_symmetry.space_group_name_H-M   'P 1'
#
loop_
_entity.id
_entity.type
_entity.pdbx_description
1 polymer ?
#
loop_
_entity_poly.entity_id
_entity_poly.type
_entity_poly.pdbx_seq_one_letter_code
_entity_poly.pdbx_strand_id
1 'polypeptide(L)'
;MFAKLKEKLGLGEALIEVPAPASGKAVPLSEVNDPTFSQEILGKGAAVQPSEGRIVSPVDGTVELMFDTGHAVSLHSASGADILIHVGLDTVQLAGKHFTVHKKNGDPVKKGDLLIEFDIPAIQAAGYDTVTPVIICNTEAFSSVTAATGSDVTALSPLLTLKK
;
A
#
# COMPACT_ATOMS: atom_id res chain seq x y z
N MET A 1 30.82 23.87 -7.26
CA MET A 1 30.76 22.68 -8.13
C MET A 1 30.22 21.44 -7.42
N PHE A 2 30.62 21.15 -6.19
CA PHE A 2 30.14 19.98 -5.43
C PHE A 2 28.64 19.99 -5.05
N ALA A 3 28.05 21.17 -4.82
CA ALA A 3 26.62 21.29 -4.50
C ALA A 3 25.72 20.87 -5.69
N LYS A 4 26.00 21.38 -6.90
CA LYS A 4 25.29 20.99 -8.13
C LYS A 4 25.44 19.51 -8.48
N LEU A 5 26.52 18.86 -8.07
CA LEU A 5 26.73 17.43 -8.26
C LEU A 5 25.86 16.60 -7.29
N LYS A 6 25.70 17.04 -6.04
CA LYS A 6 24.78 16.42 -5.07
C LYS A 6 23.32 16.56 -5.47
N GLU A 7 22.92 17.73 -5.96
CA GLU A 7 21.59 18.01 -6.51
C GLU A 7 21.28 17.10 -7.71
N LYS A 8 22.25 16.95 -8.63
CA LYS A 8 22.11 16.11 -9.82
C LYS A 8 22.16 14.60 -9.53
N LEU A 9 22.66 14.21 -8.34
CA LEU A 9 22.68 12.83 -7.85
C LEU A 9 21.56 12.52 -6.85
N GLY A 10 20.68 13.48 -6.52
CA GLY A 10 19.63 13.31 -5.52
C GLY A 10 20.14 13.04 -4.10
N LEU A 11 21.42 13.30 -3.80
CA LEU A 11 22.09 12.96 -2.55
C LEU A 11 21.84 13.98 -1.41
N GLY A 12 20.67 14.62 -1.41
CA GLY A 12 20.28 15.63 -0.42
C GLY A 12 18.80 15.66 -0.08
N GLU A 13 17.96 14.87 -0.75
CA GLU A 13 16.52 14.78 -0.47
C GLU A 13 16.25 13.60 0.45
N ALA A 14 15.43 13.82 1.48
CA ALA A 14 15.05 12.76 2.40
C ALA A 14 14.17 11.73 1.67
N LEU A 15 14.72 10.55 1.41
CA LEU A 15 13.98 9.43 0.83
C LEU A 15 13.13 8.78 1.92
N ILE A 16 11.87 8.50 1.58
CA ILE A 16 10.96 7.74 2.43
C ILE A 16 10.59 6.47 1.69
N GLU A 17 10.77 5.33 2.35
CA GLU A 17 10.41 4.02 1.80
C GLU A 17 9.02 3.62 2.31
N VAL A 18 8.17 3.15 1.40
CA VAL A 18 6.94 2.42 1.74
C VAL A 18 7.08 1.03 1.13
N PRO A 19 7.54 0.05 1.92
CA PRO A 19 7.69 -1.34 1.52
C PRO A 19 6.37 -2.00 1.13
N ALA A 20 6.45 -3.18 0.52
CA ALA A 20 5.29 -4.00 0.20
C ALA A 20 4.58 -4.45 1.49
N PRO A 21 3.25 -4.27 1.61
CA PRO A 21 2.50 -4.71 2.79
C PRO A 21 2.13 -6.20 2.73
N ALA A 22 2.38 -6.89 1.62
CA ALA A 22 2.12 -8.31 1.42
C ALA A 22 3.17 -8.93 0.52
N SER A 23 3.37 -10.25 0.63
CA SER A 23 4.15 -11.02 -0.33
C SER A 23 3.31 -11.33 -1.57
N GLY A 24 3.92 -11.34 -2.76
CA GLY A 24 3.22 -11.57 -4.01
C GLY A 24 3.94 -10.98 -5.20
N LYS A 25 3.20 -10.60 -6.24
CA LYS A 25 3.74 -9.94 -7.44
C LYS A 25 3.40 -8.45 -7.42
N ALA A 26 4.41 -7.58 -7.51
CA ALA A 26 4.18 -6.14 -7.64
C ALA A 26 3.80 -5.78 -9.09
N VAL A 27 2.69 -5.07 -9.25
CA VAL A 27 2.15 -4.66 -10.56
C VAL A 27 1.91 -3.14 -10.57
N PRO A 28 2.07 -2.48 -11.73
CA PRO A 28 1.73 -1.06 -11.86
C PRO A 28 0.23 -0.85 -11.70
N LEU A 29 -0.17 0.33 -11.20
CA LEU A 29 -1.59 0.66 -11.05
C LEU A 29 -2.34 0.60 -12.40
N SER A 30 -1.67 0.89 -13.51
CA SER A 30 -2.25 0.77 -14.86
C SER A 30 -2.71 -0.65 -15.23
N GLU A 31 -2.26 -1.69 -14.53
CA GLU A 31 -2.72 -3.08 -14.71
C GLU A 31 -3.91 -3.44 -13.79
N VAL A 32 -4.29 -2.56 -12.87
CA VAL A 32 -5.44 -2.77 -11.98
C VAL A 32 -6.74 -2.48 -12.75
N ASN A 33 -7.69 -3.42 -12.75
CA ASN A 33 -8.95 -3.30 -13.49
C ASN A 33 -10.01 -2.43 -12.77
N ASP A 34 -9.61 -1.25 -12.33
CA ASP A 34 -10.49 -0.26 -11.70
C ASP A 34 -9.95 1.15 -12.03
N PRO A 35 -10.75 2.04 -12.65
CA PRO A 35 -10.33 3.40 -13.01
C PRO A 35 -9.88 4.26 -11.84
N THR A 36 -10.44 4.06 -10.64
CA THR A 36 -10.09 4.79 -9.42
C THR A 36 -8.61 4.59 -9.08
N PHE A 37 -8.11 3.37 -9.26
CA PHE A 37 -6.72 3.02 -9.00
C PHE A 37 -5.84 3.21 -10.24
N SER A 38 -6.26 2.72 -11.40
CA SER A 38 -5.45 2.72 -12.62
C SER A 38 -5.19 4.10 -13.22
N GLN A 39 -6.06 5.07 -12.94
CA GLN A 39 -5.87 6.47 -13.32
C GLN A 39 -5.29 7.31 -12.17
N GLU A 40 -4.83 6.68 -11.09
CA GLU A 40 -4.20 7.35 -9.94
C GLU A 40 -5.09 8.43 -9.30
N ILE A 41 -6.43 8.26 -9.36
CA ILE A 41 -7.40 9.28 -8.88
C ILE A 41 -7.24 9.55 -7.39
N LEU A 42 -6.97 8.50 -6.61
CA LEU A 42 -6.72 8.59 -5.16
C LEU A 42 -5.27 8.94 -4.82
N GLY A 43 -4.38 9.01 -5.81
CA GLY A 43 -2.95 9.22 -5.63
C GLY A 43 -2.10 8.18 -6.35
N LYS A 44 -0.78 8.40 -6.31
CA LYS A 44 0.23 7.53 -6.90
C LYS A 44 0.51 6.32 -6.02
N GLY A 45 0.95 5.23 -6.63
CA GLY A 45 1.28 4.02 -5.90
C GLY A 45 1.61 2.83 -6.79
N ALA A 46 1.36 1.65 -6.25
CA ALA A 46 1.49 0.37 -6.92
C ALA A 46 0.40 -0.56 -6.42
N ALA A 47 0.26 -1.74 -7.03
CA ALA A 47 -0.53 -2.80 -6.43
C ALA A 47 0.30 -4.07 -6.25
N VAL A 48 -0.13 -4.93 -5.34
CA VAL A 48 0.44 -6.25 -5.14
C VAL A 48 -0.64 -7.27 -5.43
N GLN A 49 -0.37 -8.25 -6.29
CA GLN A 49 -1.16 -9.46 -6.38
C GLN A 49 -0.67 -10.41 -5.27
N PRO A 50 -1.38 -10.52 -4.13
CA PRO A 50 -0.87 -11.24 -2.97
C PRO A 50 -0.78 -12.74 -3.25
N SER A 51 0.26 -13.38 -2.72
CA SER A 51 0.41 -14.84 -2.68
C SER A 51 -0.06 -15.44 -1.36
N GLU A 52 -0.21 -14.61 -0.33
CA GLU A 52 -0.69 -14.99 1.00
C GLU A 52 -1.71 -13.97 1.52
N GLY A 53 -2.66 -14.45 2.32
CA GLY A 53 -3.78 -13.67 2.85
C GLY A 53 -3.42 -12.81 4.05
N ARG A 54 -2.33 -12.04 3.98
CA ARG A 54 -1.79 -11.27 5.11
C ARG A 54 -1.32 -9.89 4.66
N ILE A 55 -1.85 -8.85 5.30
CA ILE A 55 -1.40 -7.46 5.17
C ILE A 55 -0.69 -7.06 6.47
N VAL A 56 0.56 -6.63 6.33
CA VAL A 56 1.33 -6.02 7.43
C VAL A 56 1.51 -4.52 7.21
N SER A 57 1.78 -3.80 8.30
CA SER A 57 2.12 -2.39 8.20
C SER A 57 3.46 -2.21 7.47
N PRO A 58 3.52 -1.43 6.39
CA PRO A 58 4.78 -1.14 5.70
C PRO A 58 5.66 -0.16 6.49
N VAL A 59 5.08 0.57 7.45
CA VAL A 59 5.70 1.71 8.13
C VAL A 59 5.42 1.71 9.63
N ASP A 60 6.18 2.52 10.36
CA ASP A 60 5.81 2.98 11.69
C ASP A 60 4.81 4.14 11.56
N GLY A 61 3.78 4.16 12.39
CA GLY A 61 2.74 5.19 12.32
C GLY A 61 1.51 4.87 13.15
N THR A 62 0.37 5.34 12.67
CA THR A 62 -0.95 5.17 13.30
C THR A 62 -1.95 4.67 12.25
N VAL A 63 -2.86 3.78 12.66
CA VAL A 63 -4.04 3.45 11.85
C VAL A 63 -4.98 4.65 11.84
N GLU A 64 -5.06 5.34 10.71
CA GLU A 64 -5.95 6.48 10.54
C GLU A 64 -7.40 5.99 10.40
N LEU A 65 -7.61 4.99 9.55
CA LEU A 65 -8.92 4.40 9.30
C LEU A 65 -8.79 2.91 8.96
N MET A 66 -9.40 2.07 9.78
CA MET A 66 -9.72 0.68 9.46
C MET A 66 -11.18 0.65 9.01
N PHE A 67 -11.43 0.15 7.80
CA PHE A 67 -12.77 0.11 7.24
C PHE A 67 -13.62 -0.96 7.94
N ASP A 68 -14.90 -0.70 8.15
CA ASP A 68 -15.80 -1.59 8.93
C ASP A 68 -15.88 -3.02 8.37
N THR A 69 -15.76 -3.18 7.05
CA THR A 69 -15.76 -4.48 6.38
C THR A 69 -14.37 -5.13 6.29
N GLY A 70 -13.34 -4.53 6.90
CA GLY A 70 -11.99 -5.10 7.03
C GLY A 70 -11.18 -5.23 5.73
N HIS A 71 -11.73 -4.84 4.58
CA HIS A 71 -11.09 -4.93 3.27
C HIS A 71 -9.99 -3.88 3.04
N ALA A 72 -9.96 -2.80 3.82
CA ALA A 72 -9.01 -1.71 3.60
C ALA A 72 -8.56 -1.08 4.91
N VAL A 73 -7.35 -0.50 4.87
CA VAL A 73 -6.75 0.24 5.97
C VAL A 73 -5.98 1.45 5.44
N SER A 74 -6.18 2.60 6.08
CA SER A 74 -5.39 3.81 5.89
C SER A 74 -4.44 4.01 7.08
N LEU A 75 -3.19 4.34 6.80
CA LEU A 75 -2.14 4.57 7.77
C LEU A 75 -1.57 5.98 7.62
N HIS A 76 -1.38 6.68 8.73
CA HIS A 76 -0.55 7.88 8.77
C HIS A 76 0.84 7.49 9.26
N SER A 77 1.83 7.55 8.36
CA SER A 77 3.22 7.20 8.70
C SER A 77 3.90 8.28 9.53
N ALA A 78 4.84 7.89 10.39
CA ALA A 78 5.68 8.84 11.14
C ALA A 78 6.53 9.76 10.22
N SER A 79 6.70 9.37 8.95
CA SER A 79 7.35 10.16 7.90
C SER A 79 6.44 11.19 7.21
N GLY A 80 5.13 11.17 7.48
CA GLY A 80 4.13 12.10 6.96
C GLY A 80 3.42 11.65 5.67
N ALA A 81 3.62 10.42 5.22
CA ALA A 81 2.85 9.82 4.11
C ALA A 81 1.53 9.20 4.63
N ASP A 82 0.44 9.47 3.91
CA ASP A 82 -0.88 8.86 4.10
C ASP A 82 -1.02 7.69 3.13
N ILE A 83 -1.10 6.48 3.66
CA ILE A 83 -1.00 5.24 2.88
C ILE A 83 -2.32 4.48 2.97
N LEU A 84 -2.97 4.27 1.83
CA LEU A 84 -4.15 3.39 1.71
C LEU A 84 -3.71 2.02 1.19
N ILE A 85 -4.07 0.97 1.90
CA ILE A 85 -3.94 -0.42 1.47
C ILE A 85 -5.37 -0.96 1.29
N HIS A 86 -5.76 -1.30 0.07
CA HIS A 86 -7.10 -1.76 -0.27
C HIS A 86 -7.02 -3.20 -0.79
N VAL A 87 -7.54 -4.17 -0.04
CA VAL A 87 -7.43 -5.60 -0.38
C VAL A 87 -8.50 -6.00 -1.38
N GLY A 88 -8.08 -6.26 -2.62
CA GLY A 88 -8.98 -6.64 -3.71
C GLY A 88 -9.74 -5.47 -4.32
N LEU A 89 -10.58 -5.76 -5.31
CA LEU A 89 -11.45 -4.78 -5.97
C LEU A 89 -12.91 -5.06 -5.63
N ASP A 90 -13.69 -4.02 -5.32
CA ASP A 90 -15.10 -4.12 -4.91
C ASP A 90 -15.38 -5.04 -3.71
N THR A 91 -14.35 -5.45 -2.97
CA THR A 91 -14.42 -6.39 -1.83
C THR A 91 -15.18 -5.85 -0.63
N VAL A 92 -15.47 -4.54 -0.59
CA VAL A 92 -16.44 -3.95 0.35
C VAL A 92 -17.81 -4.65 0.29
N GLN A 93 -18.20 -5.15 -0.89
CA GLN A 93 -19.46 -5.87 -1.12
C GLN A 93 -19.53 -7.22 -0.38
N LEU A 94 -18.38 -7.76 0.06
CA LEU A 94 -18.34 -8.97 0.90
C LEU A 94 -18.80 -8.72 2.33
N ALA A 95 -19.03 -7.46 2.71
CA ALA A 95 -19.61 -7.06 4.01
C ALA A 95 -18.87 -7.69 5.22
N GLY A 96 -17.54 -7.73 5.17
CA GLY A 96 -16.70 -8.27 6.24
C GLY A 96 -16.41 -9.77 6.14
N LYS A 97 -17.03 -10.49 5.21
CA LYS A 97 -16.72 -11.92 5.00
C LYS A 97 -15.31 -12.06 4.45
N HIS A 98 -14.62 -13.10 4.92
CA HIS A 98 -13.26 -13.48 4.50
C HIS A 98 -12.16 -12.52 4.96
N PHE A 99 -12.45 -11.57 5.85
CA PHE A 99 -11.47 -10.68 6.46
C PHE A 99 -11.43 -10.88 7.98
N THR A 100 -10.25 -10.75 8.55
CA THR A 100 -10.01 -10.66 10.01
C THR A 100 -9.09 -9.48 10.27
N VAL A 101 -9.57 -8.54 11.08
CA VAL A 101 -8.87 -7.29 11.38
C VAL A 101 -8.13 -7.41 12.71
N HIS A 102 -6.89 -6.93 12.77
CA HIS A 102 -6.00 -7.04 13.92
C HIS A 102 -5.66 -5.70 14.60
N LYS A 103 -6.07 -4.58 14.01
CA LYS A 103 -5.88 -3.22 14.53
C LYS A 103 -7.16 -2.40 14.34
N LYS A 104 -7.35 -1.38 15.18
CA LYS A 104 -8.48 -0.43 15.09
C LYS A 104 -7.99 0.99 14.85
N ASN A 105 -8.93 1.88 14.53
CA ASN A 105 -8.65 3.31 14.35
C ASN A 105 -7.94 3.89 15.58
N GLY A 106 -6.90 4.68 15.33
CA GLY A 106 -6.06 5.31 16.35
C GLY A 106 -5.01 4.38 16.97
N ASP A 107 -4.97 3.08 16.63
CA ASP A 107 -3.92 2.21 17.14
C ASP A 107 -2.55 2.59 16.55
N PRO A 108 -1.48 2.60 17.37
CA PRO A 108 -0.13 2.69 16.84
C PRO A 108 0.24 1.38 16.14
N VAL A 109 1.04 1.51 15.08
CA VAL A 109 1.59 0.40 14.31
C VAL A 109 3.09 0.54 14.16
N LYS A 110 3.77 -0.60 14.21
CA LYS A 110 5.17 -0.75 13.81
C LYS A 110 5.26 -1.44 12.46
N LYS A 111 6.32 -1.15 11.71
CA LYS A 111 6.62 -1.86 10.47
C LYS A 111 6.64 -3.38 10.74
N GLY A 112 5.83 -4.12 10.00
CA GLY A 112 5.65 -5.57 10.14
C GLY A 112 4.49 -6.00 11.04
N ASP A 113 3.82 -5.08 11.76
CA ASP A 113 2.61 -5.40 12.52
C ASP A 113 1.53 -5.94 11.59
N LEU A 114 0.88 -7.03 11.98
CA LEU A 114 -0.26 -7.58 11.24
C LEU A 114 -1.46 -6.64 11.33
N LEU A 115 -2.06 -6.31 10.18
CA LEU A 115 -3.20 -5.40 10.07
C LEU A 115 -4.48 -6.16 9.72
N ILE A 116 -4.43 -6.95 8.64
CA ILE A 116 -5.57 -7.68 8.07
C ILE A 116 -5.09 -9.07 7.66
N GLU A 117 -5.86 -10.09 8.02
CA GLU A 117 -5.80 -11.41 7.39
C GLU A 117 -7.03 -11.61 6.52
N PHE A 118 -6.86 -12.33 5.41
CA PHE A 118 -7.95 -12.57 4.47
C PHE A 118 -7.85 -13.92 3.75
N ASP A 119 -8.97 -14.45 3.29
CA ASP A 119 -9.03 -15.74 2.59
C ASP A 119 -9.06 -15.51 1.07
N ILE A 120 -7.89 -15.61 0.43
CA ILE A 120 -7.72 -15.43 -1.03
C ILE A 120 -8.64 -16.38 -1.82
N PRO A 121 -8.60 -17.71 -1.61
CA PRO A 121 -9.51 -18.63 -2.29
C PRO A 121 -10.98 -18.27 -2.17
N ALA A 122 -11.44 -17.87 -0.97
CA ALA A 122 -12.84 -17.56 -0.74
C ALA A 122 -13.27 -16.25 -1.41
N ILE A 123 -12.42 -15.22 -1.41
CA ILE A 123 -12.66 -13.95 -2.12
C ILE A 123 -12.74 -14.19 -3.63
N GLN A 124 -11.81 -14.98 -4.18
CA GLN A 124 -11.81 -15.35 -5.60
C GLN A 124 -13.03 -16.20 -5.96
N ALA A 125 -13.43 -17.14 -5.10
CA ALA A 125 -14.63 -17.96 -5.30
C ALA A 125 -15.92 -17.13 -5.25
N ALA A 126 -15.92 -16.00 -4.54
CA ALA A 126 -17.00 -15.02 -4.55
C ALA A 126 -16.99 -14.10 -5.79
N GLY A 127 -15.99 -14.23 -6.67
CA GLY A 127 -15.90 -13.50 -7.94
C GLY A 127 -15.15 -12.17 -7.87
N TYR A 128 -14.40 -11.91 -6.80
CA TYR A 128 -13.67 -10.66 -6.60
C TYR A 128 -12.17 -10.83 -6.86
N ASP A 129 -11.55 -9.78 -7.40
CA ASP A 129 -10.11 -9.69 -7.54
C ASP A 129 -9.47 -9.45 -6.16
N THR A 130 -8.27 -9.99 -5.95
CA THR A 130 -7.47 -9.86 -4.72
C THR A 130 -6.26 -8.95 -4.91
N VAL A 131 -6.04 -8.42 -6.13
CA VAL A 131 -5.05 -7.37 -6.38
C VAL A 131 -5.26 -6.25 -5.36
N THR A 132 -4.18 -5.90 -4.67
CA THR A 132 -4.21 -5.03 -3.49
C THR A 132 -3.49 -3.73 -3.80
N PRO A 133 -4.21 -2.66 -4.18
CA PRO A 133 -3.63 -1.32 -4.29
C PRO A 133 -2.99 -0.81 -3.00
N VAL A 134 -1.84 -0.17 -3.16
CA VAL A 134 -1.07 0.53 -2.12
C VAL A 134 -0.82 1.95 -2.62
N ILE A 135 -1.59 2.90 -2.08
CA ILE A 135 -1.71 4.26 -2.61
C ILE A 135 -1.19 5.28 -1.60
N ILE A 136 -0.47 6.27 -2.10
CA ILE A 136 -0.06 7.45 -1.33
C ILE A 136 -1.11 8.53 -1.56
N CYS A 137 -2.02 8.70 -0.60
CA CYS A 137 -3.19 9.56 -0.74
C CYS A 137 -2.80 11.05 -0.80
N ASN A 138 -1.76 11.44 -0.07
CA ASN A 138 -1.23 12.80 -0.06
C ASN A 138 -0.02 12.95 -1.01
N THR A 139 -0.12 12.37 -2.21
CA THR A 139 0.96 12.37 -3.23
C THR A 139 1.54 13.76 -3.50
N GLU A 140 0.71 14.81 -3.49
CA GLU A 140 1.13 16.19 -3.77
C GLU A 140 2.09 16.78 -2.72
N ALA A 141 2.17 16.17 -1.53
CA ALA A 141 3.13 16.54 -0.49
C ALA A 141 4.57 16.07 -0.79
N PHE A 142 4.77 15.34 -1.89
CA PHE A 142 6.05 14.75 -2.29
C PHE A 142 6.44 15.20 -3.70
N SER A 143 7.72 15.52 -3.90
CA SER A 143 8.26 15.90 -5.21
C SER A 143 8.24 14.73 -6.21
N SER A 144 8.30 13.49 -5.71
CA SER A 144 8.09 12.28 -6.53
C SER A 144 7.62 11.09 -5.70
N VAL A 145 6.88 10.20 -6.37
CA VAL A 145 6.48 8.87 -5.89
C VAL A 145 6.85 7.88 -6.99
N THR A 146 7.75 6.95 -6.69
CA THR A 146 8.25 5.97 -7.66
C THR A 146 7.91 4.56 -7.19
N ALA A 147 7.41 3.72 -8.09
CA ALA A 147 7.07 2.34 -7.79
C ALA A 147 8.07 1.36 -8.42
N ALA A 148 8.46 0.33 -7.66
CA ALA A 148 9.18 -0.83 -8.14
C ALA A 148 8.17 -1.96 -8.44
N THR A 149 7.92 -2.22 -9.72
CA THR A 149 6.92 -3.20 -10.19
C THR A 149 7.52 -4.14 -11.23
N GLY A 150 6.80 -5.21 -11.58
CA GLY A 150 7.22 -6.19 -12.59
C GLY A 150 8.03 -7.36 -12.03
N SER A 151 8.17 -7.45 -10.71
CA SER A 151 8.85 -8.54 -10.02
C SER A 151 8.05 -9.06 -8.82
N ASP A 152 8.41 -10.24 -8.35
CA ASP A 152 7.94 -10.74 -7.06
C ASP A 152 8.52 -9.89 -5.92
N VAL A 153 7.71 -9.71 -4.88
CA VAL A 153 8.02 -8.99 -3.66
C VAL A 153 7.66 -9.86 -2.47
N THR A 154 8.47 -9.78 -1.41
CA THR A 154 8.11 -10.33 -0.10
C THR A 154 7.57 -9.20 0.76
N ALA A 155 6.74 -9.51 1.76
CA ALA A 155 6.34 -8.50 2.74
C ALA A 155 7.59 -7.75 3.27
N LEU A 156 7.48 -6.42 3.32
CA LEU A 156 8.53 -5.48 3.72
C LEU A 156 9.72 -5.31 2.77
N SER A 157 9.72 -5.93 1.58
CA SER A 157 10.66 -5.59 0.52
C SER A 157 10.29 -4.25 -0.15
N PRO A 158 11.21 -3.60 -0.89
CA PRO A 158 10.93 -2.33 -1.55
C PRO A 158 9.70 -2.41 -2.48
N LEU A 159 8.81 -1.41 -2.40
CA LEU A 159 7.67 -1.24 -3.30
C LEU A 159 7.57 0.21 -3.79
N LEU A 160 7.50 1.17 -2.88
CA LEU A 160 7.44 2.59 -3.21
C LEU A 160 8.61 3.37 -2.57
N THR A 161 9.07 4.38 -3.29
CA THR A 161 10.03 5.38 -2.80
C THR A 161 9.47 6.77 -3.04
N LEU A 162 9.38 7.56 -1.97
CA LEU A 162 8.93 8.95 -2.00
C LEU A 162 10.12 9.89 -1.83
N LYS A 163 10.05 11.05 -2.47
CA LYS A 163 10.98 12.17 -2.23
C LYS A 163 10.21 13.37 -1.70
N LYS A 164 10.71 13.96 -0.62
CA LYS A 164 10.26 15.27 -0.16
C LYS A 164 10.90 16.37 -0.99
#